data_AF-A0A0A1PFR1-F1
#
_entry.id   AF-A0A0A1PFR1-F1
#
_cell.length_a   1.000
_cell.length_b   1.000
_cell.length_c   1.000
_cell.angle_alpha   90.00
_cell.angle_beta   90.00
_cell.angle_gamma   90.00
#
_symmetry.space_group_name_H-M   'P 1'
#
loop_
_entity.id
_entity.type
_entity.pdbx_description
1 polymer ?
#
loop_
_entity_poly.entity_id
_entity_poly.type
_entity_poly.pdbx_seq_one_letter_code
_entity_poly.pdbx_strand_id
1 'polypeptide(L)'
;MITLLGLMTIMINVLTLFYYTTSLGECPNWVYYTFGIGLFIYQSFDAIDGKQARRTGTSGPLGELFDHSCDAINTSLGVLTWASATYLGQSWWTVASLTASLANFYLSTWEEYHTGSLYLGYFSGPIEGVLMLCAIHMISGYFGPAIWMLRVSEALPRIDFTHGPKLLQVIGYLQLNHVLIIIGAFVLLFNILSAVYNVISVKIWPTETSHKNRSILEALLGLFPFINMCIWSYMWLTTWPDLVTDHLAFFIPFVGLLFGHQVGLMITAHVAKLSFPNVNLPVSLILVSGYFLAKFEDAIEK
;
A
#
# COMPACT_ATOMS: atom_id res chain seq x y z
N MET A 1 2.16 6.35 20.97
CA MET A 1 2.58 7.75 20.75
C MET A 1 3.83 7.87 19.89
N ILE A 2 4.79 6.94 19.97
CA ILE A 2 6.00 6.97 19.13
C ILE A 2 5.63 6.76 17.65
N THR A 3 4.77 5.79 17.32
CA THR A 3 4.24 5.59 15.95
C THR A 3 3.56 6.84 15.38
N LEU A 4 2.77 7.55 16.20
CA LEU A 4 2.14 8.80 15.78
C LEU A 4 3.17 9.86 15.40
N LEU A 5 4.26 9.99 16.16
CA LEU A 5 5.35 10.91 15.81
C LEU A 5 6.01 10.52 14.48
N GLY A 6 6.13 9.22 14.21
CA GLY A 6 6.54 8.71 12.90
C GLY A 6 5.55 9.11 11.81
N LEU A 7 4.24 8.91 12.03
CA LEU A 7 3.20 9.29 11.06
C LEU A 7 3.23 10.79 10.75
N MET A 8 3.53 11.63 11.74
CA MET A 8 3.68 13.08 11.54
C MET A 8 4.80 13.40 10.54
N THR A 9 5.91 12.65 10.51
CA THR A 9 6.97 12.89 9.51
C THR A 9 6.50 12.57 8.09
N ILE A 10 5.66 11.55 7.93
CA ILE A 10 5.04 11.23 6.63
C ILE A 10 4.04 12.31 6.22
N MET A 11 3.22 12.78 7.14
CA MET A 11 2.28 13.86 6.85
C MET A 11 3.00 15.15 6.44
N ILE A 12 4.11 15.51 7.10
CA ILE A 12 4.94 16.65 6.69
C ILE A 12 5.47 16.47 5.26
N ASN A 13 5.92 15.26 4.90
CA ASN A 13 6.35 14.96 3.53
C ASN A 13 5.22 15.14 2.52
N VAL A 14 4.02 14.62 2.80
CA VAL A 14 2.85 14.77 1.91
C VAL A 14 2.41 16.23 1.81
N LEU A 15 2.41 16.99 2.90
CA LEU A 15 2.11 18.42 2.88
C LEU A 15 3.16 19.20 2.08
N THR A 16 4.43 18.83 2.18
CA THR A 16 5.52 19.41 1.38
C THR A 16 5.32 19.09 -0.11
N LEU A 17 4.93 17.86 -0.44
CA LEU A 17 4.57 17.47 -1.80
C LEU A 17 3.43 18.34 -2.34
N PHE A 18 2.33 18.49 -1.59
CA PHE A 18 1.18 19.30 -2.01
C PHE A 18 1.46 20.79 -2.07
N TYR A 19 2.43 21.29 -1.29
CA TYR A 19 2.91 22.67 -1.43
C TYR A 19 3.55 22.91 -2.81
N TYR A 20 4.28 21.94 -3.35
CA TYR A 20 4.92 22.05 -4.66
C TYR A 20 4.00 21.65 -5.81
N THR A 21 3.26 20.55 -5.67
CA THR A 21 2.44 19.99 -6.75
C THR A 21 1.35 19.08 -6.23
N THR A 22 0.10 19.43 -6.52
CA THR A 22 -1.07 18.56 -6.30
C THR A 22 -1.23 17.49 -7.38
N SER A 23 -0.58 17.63 -8.54
CA SER A 23 -0.62 16.63 -9.62
C SER A 23 0.43 15.53 -9.48
N LEU A 24 1.08 15.42 -8.31
CA LEU A 24 2.16 14.47 -8.04
C LEU A 24 3.32 14.54 -9.04
N GLY A 25 3.55 15.72 -9.64
CA GLY A 25 4.65 15.98 -10.56
C GLY A 25 6.01 16.10 -9.88
N GLU A 26 6.95 16.71 -10.60
CA GLU A 26 8.32 16.90 -10.12
C GLU A 26 8.43 17.99 -9.04
N CYS A 27 9.23 17.72 -8.02
CA CYS A 27 9.56 18.61 -6.91
C CYS A 27 11.07 18.92 -6.93
N PRO A 28 11.53 19.96 -6.22
CA PRO A 28 12.96 20.14 -5.98
C PRO A 28 13.59 18.88 -5.35
N ASN A 29 14.77 18.49 -5.83
CA ASN A 29 15.48 17.27 -5.44
C ASN A 29 15.53 16.99 -3.93
N TRP A 30 15.68 18.03 -3.11
CA TRP A 30 15.76 17.88 -1.65
C TRP A 30 14.49 17.27 -1.04
N VAL A 31 13.32 17.49 -1.65
CA VAL A 31 12.03 16.96 -1.20
C VAL A 31 12.02 15.42 -1.25
N TYR A 32 12.63 14.83 -2.27
CA TYR A 32 12.72 13.37 -2.37
C TYR A 32 13.65 12.78 -1.30
N TYR A 33 14.70 13.48 -0.88
CA TYR A 33 15.48 13.05 0.29
C TYR A 33 14.64 13.05 1.56
N THR A 34 13.75 14.03 1.76
CA THR A 34 12.87 14.03 2.94
C THR A 34 11.86 12.90 2.90
N PHE A 35 11.40 12.48 1.71
CA PHE A 35 10.54 11.30 1.57
C PHE A 35 11.21 10.03 2.09
N GLY A 36 12.45 9.76 1.64
CA GLY A 36 13.22 8.59 2.08
C GLY A 36 13.56 8.65 3.57
N ILE A 37 14.01 9.80 4.07
CA ILE A 37 14.35 9.99 5.49
C ILE A 37 13.11 9.87 6.37
N GLY A 38 12.00 10.49 5.98
CA GLY A 38 10.75 10.45 6.74
C GLY A 38 10.15 9.05 6.80
N LEU A 39 10.23 8.28 5.70
CA LEU A 39 9.84 6.87 5.67
C LEU A 39 10.72 6.01 6.60
N PHE A 40 12.03 6.25 6.58
CA PHE A 40 12.95 5.56 7.48
C PHE A 40 12.67 5.89 8.97
N ILE A 41 12.40 7.16 9.28
CA ILE A 41 12.02 7.59 10.64
C ILE A 41 10.71 6.92 11.06
N TYR A 42 9.69 6.94 10.20
CA TYR A 42 8.40 6.28 10.46
C TYR A 42 8.61 4.83 10.85
N GLN A 43 9.26 4.03 10.00
CA GLN A 43 9.48 2.60 10.23
C GLN A 43 10.31 2.35 11.48
N SER A 44 11.29 3.22 11.76
CA SER A 44 12.10 3.10 12.97
C SER A 44 11.27 3.33 14.22
N PHE A 45 10.40 4.35 14.21
CA PHE A 45 9.56 4.71 15.34
C PHE A 45 8.48 3.68 15.61
N ASP A 46 7.84 3.20 14.55
CA ASP A 46 6.95 2.04 14.54
C ASP A 46 7.62 0.83 15.22
N ALA A 47 8.77 0.36 14.72
CA ALA A 47 9.46 -0.79 15.31
C ALA A 47 9.96 -0.57 16.77
N ILE A 48 10.17 0.68 17.19
CA ILE A 48 10.57 1.04 18.55
C ILE A 48 9.39 1.04 19.51
N ASP A 49 8.18 1.34 19.05
CA ASP A 49 7.04 1.59 19.91
C ASP A 49 6.66 0.33 20.73
N GLY A 50 6.64 -0.84 20.10
CA GLY A 50 6.30 -2.11 20.74
C GLY A 50 7.41 -2.60 21.66
N LYS A 51 8.68 -2.31 21.31
CA LYS A 51 9.82 -2.56 22.19
C LYS A 51 9.73 -1.72 23.45
N GLN A 52 9.38 -0.44 23.30
CA GLN A 52 9.21 0.47 24.42
C GLN A 52 8.01 0.06 25.27
N ALA A 53 6.87 -0.27 24.67
CA ALA A 53 5.68 -0.71 25.39
C ALA A 53 5.94 -1.97 26.24
N ARG A 54 6.70 -2.94 25.71
CA ARG A 54 7.13 -4.13 26.47
C ARG A 54 8.06 -3.75 27.63
N ARG A 55 9.00 -2.83 27.40
CA ARG A 55 9.94 -2.36 28.43
C ARG A 55 9.23 -1.62 29.56
N THR A 56 8.21 -0.82 29.26
CA THR A 56 7.47 -0.04 30.26
C THR A 56 6.28 -0.78 30.86
N GLY A 57 6.00 -2.02 30.41
CA GLY A 57 4.84 -2.78 30.86
C GLY A 57 3.49 -2.19 30.41
N THR A 58 3.49 -1.41 29.33
CA THR A 58 2.30 -0.72 28.79
C THR A 58 1.78 -1.35 27.49
N SER A 59 2.22 -2.56 27.14
CA SER A 59 1.68 -3.32 26.02
C SER A 59 0.19 -3.62 26.22
N GLY A 60 -0.62 -3.50 25.16
CA GLY A 60 -2.02 -3.91 25.22
C GLY A 60 -2.76 -3.78 23.88
N PRO A 61 -3.98 -4.33 23.79
CA PRO A 61 -4.81 -4.35 22.58
C PRO A 61 -5.03 -2.99 21.91
N LEU A 62 -5.17 -1.94 22.72
CA LEU A 62 -5.38 -0.58 22.21
C LEU A 62 -4.11 -0.03 21.54
N GLY A 63 -2.93 -0.40 22.03
CA GLY A 63 -1.66 0.00 21.43
C GLY A 63 -1.50 -0.63 20.04
N GLU A 64 -1.74 -1.94 19.95
CA GLU A 64 -1.72 -2.70 18.69
C GLU A 64 -2.74 -2.14 17.66
N LEU A 65 -3.97 -1.86 18.09
CA LEU A 65 -4.98 -1.22 17.24
C LEU A 65 -4.51 0.14 16.72
N PHE A 66 -3.91 0.95 17.58
CA PHE A 66 -3.45 2.29 17.23
C PHE A 66 -2.27 2.26 16.25
N ASP A 67 -1.32 1.36 16.48
CA ASP A 67 -0.10 1.17 15.67
C ASP A 67 -0.46 0.78 14.23
N HIS A 68 -1.22 -0.31 14.07
CA HIS A 68 -1.66 -0.77 12.77
C HIS A 68 -2.60 0.22 12.06
N SER A 69 -3.36 1.03 12.80
CA SER A 69 -4.16 2.10 12.20
C SER A 69 -3.27 3.19 11.59
N CYS A 70 -2.15 3.52 12.22
CA CYS A 70 -1.16 4.43 11.66
C CYS A 70 -0.55 3.83 10.39
N ASP A 71 -0.20 2.53 10.41
CA ASP A 71 0.36 1.86 9.23
C ASP A 71 -0.60 1.81 8.04
N ALA A 72 -1.88 1.56 8.30
CA ALA A 72 -2.90 1.55 7.26
C ALA A 72 -3.01 2.92 6.56
N ILE A 73 -2.97 4.01 7.34
CA ILE A 73 -2.97 5.38 6.80
C ILE A 73 -1.66 5.65 6.03
N ASN A 74 -0.51 5.35 6.65
CA ASN A 74 0.81 5.52 6.06
C ASN A 74 0.94 4.81 4.70
N THR A 75 0.35 3.61 4.57
CA THR A 75 0.35 2.84 3.32
C THR A 75 -0.20 3.65 2.14
N SER A 76 -1.29 4.41 2.35
CA SER A 76 -1.86 5.28 1.30
C SER A 76 -1.05 6.55 1.07
N LEU A 77 -0.54 7.18 2.15
CA LEU A 77 0.25 8.41 2.07
C LEU A 77 1.60 8.18 1.38
N GLY A 78 2.24 7.03 1.63
CA GLY A 78 3.47 6.62 0.97
C GLY A 78 3.30 6.43 -0.55
N VAL A 79 2.10 6.11 -1.03
CA VAL A 79 1.83 6.00 -2.47
C VAL A 79 1.88 7.37 -3.15
N LEU A 80 1.53 8.46 -2.46
CA LEU A 80 1.67 9.82 -3.00
C LEU A 80 3.14 10.19 -3.23
N THR A 81 3.98 9.94 -2.22
CA THR A 81 5.43 10.21 -2.32
C THR A 81 6.10 9.27 -3.32
N TRP A 82 5.66 8.01 -3.39
CA TRP A 82 6.07 7.04 -4.41
C TRP A 82 5.77 7.52 -5.83
N ALA A 83 4.53 7.93 -6.09
CA ALA A 83 4.09 8.34 -7.42
C ALA A 83 4.87 9.54 -7.96
N SER A 84 5.14 10.53 -7.09
CA SER A 84 5.98 11.67 -7.45
C SER A 84 7.45 11.27 -7.62
N ALA A 85 8.01 10.49 -6.69
CA ALA A 85 9.42 10.11 -6.74
C ALA A 85 9.77 9.21 -7.95
N THR A 86 8.82 8.42 -8.44
CA THR A 86 9.01 7.49 -9.57
C THR A 86 8.43 7.99 -10.89
N TYR A 87 8.03 9.27 -10.94
CA TYR A 87 7.51 9.92 -12.14
C TYR A 87 6.25 9.22 -12.71
N LEU A 88 5.41 8.64 -11.84
CA LEU A 88 4.13 8.04 -12.25
C LEU A 88 3.01 9.09 -12.31
N GLY A 89 3.12 10.17 -11.53
CA GLY A 89 2.13 11.24 -11.48
C GLY A 89 0.73 10.76 -11.10
N GLN A 90 -0.29 11.47 -11.58
CA GLN A 90 -1.68 11.01 -11.50
C GLN A 90 -1.97 10.10 -12.70
N SER A 91 -1.95 8.79 -12.46
CA SER A 91 -2.09 7.79 -13.52
C SER A 91 -2.65 6.47 -13.02
N TRP A 92 -3.07 5.62 -13.95
CA TRP A 92 -3.47 4.25 -13.64
C TRP A 92 -2.35 3.41 -13.03
N TRP A 93 -1.08 3.74 -13.26
CA TRP A 93 0.05 3.09 -12.56
C TRP A 93 0.12 3.48 -11.10
N THR A 94 -0.24 4.72 -10.75
CA THR A 94 -0.40 5.15 -9.36
C THR A 94 -1.60 4.47 -8.70
N VAL A 95 -2.73 4.32 -9.40
CA VAL A 95 -3.87 3.52 -8.92
C VAL A 95 -3.50 2.06 -8.68
N ALA A 96 -2.73 1.46 -9.59
CA ALA A 96 -2.23 0.10 -9.45
C ALA A 96 -1.27 -0.04 -8.26
N SER A 97 -0.38 0.94 -8.06
CA SER A 97 0.53 1.00 -6.92
C SER A 97 -0.25 1.11 -5.60
N LEU A 98 -1.26 1.99 -5.53
CA LEU A 98 -2.15 2.11 -4.38
C LEU A 98 -2.81 0.76 -4.07
N THR A 99 -3.45 0.16 -5.08
CA THR A 99 -4.17 -1.12 -4.92
C THR A 99 -3.22 -2.21 -4.43
N ALA A 100 -2.02 -2.30 -4.99
CA ALA A 100 -1.02 -3.29 -4.59
C ALA A 100 -0.53 -3.09 -3.15
N SER A 101 -0.24 -1.84 -2.75
CA SER A 101 0.20 -1.51 -1.39
C SER A 101 -0.90 -1.82 -0.36
N LEU A 102 -2.14 -1.42 -0.62
CA LEU A 102 -3.28 -1.71 0.26
C LEU A 102 -3.57 -3.22 0.31
N ALA A 103 -3.46 -3.93 -0.82
CA ALA A 103 -3.64 -5.40 -0.86
C ALA A 103 -2.61 -6.10 0.02
N ASN A 104 -1.35 -5.69 -0.08
CA ASN A 104 -0.27 -6.26 0.72
C ASN A 104 -0.55 -6.09 2.22
N PHE A 105 -0.92 -4.88 2.66
CA PHE A 105 -1.23 -4.61 4.05
C PHE A 105 -2.47 -5.39 4.54
N TYR A 106 -3.52 -5.43 3.73
CA TYR A 106 -4.75 -6.17 4.06
C TYR A 106 -4.46 -7.65 4.24
N LEU A 107 -3.69 -8.26 3.34
CA LEU A 107 -3.34 -9.68 3.38
C LEU A 107 -2.56 -10.04 4.63
N SER A 108 -1.55 -9.24 5.00
CA SER A 108 -0.78 -9.46 6.23
C SER A 108 -1.66 -9.39 7.48
N THR A 109 -2.57 -8.41 7.53
CA THR A 109 -3.47 -8.26 8.68
C THR A 109 -4.55 -9.37 8.71
N TRP A 110 -5.04 -9.79 7.55
CA TRP A 110 -5.98 -10.92 7.43
C TRP A 110 -5.33 -12.24 7.83
N GLU A 111 -4.07 -12.45 7.43
CA GLU A 111 -3.27 -13.59 7.85
C GLU A 111 -3.11 -13.60 9.37
N GLU A 112 -2.67 -12.48 9.96
CA GLU A 112 -2.51 -12.32 11.41
C GLU A 112 -3.81 -12.60 12.17
N TYR A 113 -4.95 -12.11 11.68
CA TYR A 113 -6.25 -12.41 12.28
C TYR A 113 -6.47 -13.94 12.39
N HIS A 114 -6.07 -14.71 11.38
CA HIS A 114 -6.28 -16.15 11.37
C HIS A 114 -5.20 -16.97 12.08
N THR A 115 -3.94 -16.60 11.96
CA THR A 115 -2.78 -17.30 12.55
C THR A 115 -2.53 -16.90 14.00
N GLY A 116 -3.00 -15.72 14.41
CA GLY A 116 -2.77 -15.13 15.72
C GLY A 116 -1.36 -14.58 15.94
N SER A 117 -0.58 -14.46 14.86
CA SER A 117 0.75 -13.87 14.88
C SER A 117 1.03 -13.24 13.53
N LEU A 118 1.55 -12.01 13.52
CA LEU A 118 2.07 -11.37 12.33
C LEU A 118 3.29 -12.17 11.82
N TYR A 119 3.13 -12.88 10.71
CA TYR A 119 4.22 -13.62 10.10
C TYR A 119 5.02 -12.68 9.19
N LEU A 120 6.25 -12.37 9.60
CA LEU A 120 7.13 -11.47 8.84
C LEU A 120 8.10 -12.20 7.89
N GLY A 121 8.11 -13.53 7.81
CA GLY A 121 9.04 -14.29 6.96
C GLY A 121 10.53 -14.16 7.38
N TYR A 122 11.40 -14.98 6.78
CA TYR A 122 12.86 -14.90 7.00
C TYR A 122 13.51 -13.74 6.23
N PHE A 123 12.98 -13.44 5.05
CA PHE A 123 13.14 -12.15 4.38
C PHE A 123 11.92 -11.32 4.75
N SER A 124 12.13 -10.23 5.48
CA SER A 124 11.05 -9.39 5.98
C SER A 124 10.52 -8.54 4.83
N GLY A 125 9.49 -9.04 4.14
CA GLY A 125 8.83 -8.29 3.06
C GLY A 125 8.61 -6.81 3.39
N PRO A 126 8.19 -6.45 4.63
CA PRO A 126 8.11 -5.06 5.08
C PRO A 126 9.46 -4.34 5.23
N ILE A 127 10.47 -4.90 5.92
CA ILE A 127 11.74 -4.19 6.17
C ILE A 127 12.52 -4.00 4.87
N GLU A 128 12.74 -5.07 4.11
CA GLU A 128 13.44 -5.02 2.83
C GLU A 128 12.70 -4.14 1.82
N GLY A 129 11.37 -4.23 1.80
CA GLY A 129 10.52 -3.39 0.96
C GLY A 129 10.64 -1.91 1.32
N VAL A 130 10.55 -1.56 2.61
CA VAL A 130 10.67 -0.16 3.07
C VAL A 130 12.07 0.40 2.82
N LEU A 131 13.13 -0.38 3.05
CA LEU A 131 14.49 0.04 2.72
C LEU A 131 14.69 0.27 1.21
N MET A 132 14.08 -0.58 0.37
CA MET A 132 14.06 -0.37 -1.08
C MET A 132 13.33 0.93 -1.45
N LEU A 133 12.18 1.22 -0.85
CA LEU A 133 11.46 2.47 -1.06
C LEU A 133 12.28 3.69 -0.62
N CYS A 134 12.95 3.61 0.53
CA CYS A 134 13.87 4.65 0.98
C CYS A 134 14.99 4.88 -0.04
N ALA A 135 15.61 3.81 -0.54
CA ALA A 135 16.67 3.92 -1.56
C ALA A 135 16.14 4.55 -2.86
N ILE A 136 14.95 4.19 -3.31
CA ILE A 136 14.31 4.79 -4.49
C ILE A 136 14.11 6.30 -4.30
N HIS A 137 13.62 6.72 -3.13
CA HIS A 137 13.50 8.14 -2.81
C HIS A 137 14.87 8.85 -2.79
N MET A 138 15.91 8.23 -2.25
CA MET A 138 17.27 8.80 -2.28
C MET A 138 17.83 8.91 -3.71
N ILE A 139 17.55 7.93 -4.58
CA ILE A 139 17.94 7.95 -6.00
C ILE A 139 17.22 9.09 -6.71
N SER A 140 15.91 9.25 -6.50
CA SER A 140 15.14 10.37 -7.05
C SER A 140 15.64 11.72 -6.53
N GLY A 141 16.08 11.80 -5.27
CA GLY A 141 16.69 13.01 -4.73
C GLY A 141 18.04 13.34 -5.38
N TYR A 142 18.85 12.33 -5.71
CA TYR A 142 20.16 12.56 -6.30
C TYR A 142 20.08 12.90 -7.80
N PHE A 143 19.35 12.11 -8.57
CA PHE A 143 19.28 12.24 -10.04
C PHE A 143 18.08 13.06 -10.54
N GLY A 144 17.11 13.36 -9.68
CA GLY A 144 15.78 13.80 -10.08
C GLY A 144 14.87 12.59 -10.41
N PRO A 145 13.54 12.74 -10.30
CA PRO A 145 12.59 11.64 -10.53
C PRO A 145 12.54 11.21 -12.01
N ALA A 146 12.92 12.08 -12.94
CA ALA A 146 12.91 11.79 -14.37
C ALA A 146 13.85 10.62 -14.77
N ILE A 147 14.82 10.25 -13.92
CA ILE A 147 15.65 9.06 -14.14
C ILE A 147 14.82 7.79 -14.34
N TRP A 148 13.66 7.70 -13.68
CA TRP A 148 12.80 6.53 -13.77
C TRP A 148 12.07 6.40 -15.11
N MET A 149 12.10 7.44 -15.95
CA MET A 149 11.57 7.41 -17.32
C MET A 149 12.55 6.83 -18.34
N LEU A 150 13.82 6.65 -17.97
CA LEU A 150 14.81 5.98 -18.81
C LEU A 150 14.35 4.56 -19.13
N ARG A 151 14.65 4.11 -20.34
CA ARG A 151 14.51 2.71 -20.72
C ARG A 151 15.64 1.87 -20.13
N VAL A 152 15.41 0.58 -19.92
CA VAL A 152 16.45 -0.35 -19.45
C VAL A 152 17.67 -0.33 -20.39
N SER A 153 17.46 -0.22 -21.71
CA SER A 153 18.56 -0.12 -22.67
C SER A 153 19.39 1.15 -22.53
N GLU A 154 18.77 2.25 -22.12
CA GLU A 154 19.45 3.54 -21.87
C GLU A 154 20.20 3.50 -20.53
N ALA A 155 19.64 2.84 -19.51
CA ALA A 155 20.26 2.66 -18.21
C ALA A 155 21.45 1.68 -18.23
N LEU A 156 21.43 0.69 -19.12
CA LEU A 156 22.45 -0.36 -19.26
C LEU A 156 23.08 -0.37 -20.66
N PRO A 157 23.80 0.69 -21.08
CA PRO A 157 24.28 0.86 -22.45
C PRO A 157 25.34 -0.17 -22.87
N ARG A 158 25.90 -0.93 -21.92
CA ARG A 158 26.89 -1.99 -22.19
C ARG A 158 26.27 -3.30 -22.65
N ILE A 159 24.94 -3.45 -22.57
CA ILE A 159 24.22 -4.66 -22.96
C ILE A 159 23.52 -4.39 -24.30
N ASP A 160 23.74 -5.22 -25.30
CA ASP A 160 23.02 -5.12 -26.58
C ASP A 160 21.62 -5.73 -26.45
N PHE A 161 20.62 -4.87 -26.26
CA PHE A 161 19.22 -5.27 -26.24
C PHE A 161 18.60 -5.39 -27.63
N THR A 162 19.28 -4.93 -28.70
CA THR A 162 18.68 -4.81 -30.05
C THR A 162 18.77 -6.09 -30.87
N HIS A 163 19.90 -6.79 -30.82
CA HIS A 163 20.13 -8.03 -31.59
C HIS A 163 19.88 -9.31 -30.77
N GLY A 164 19.41 -9.17 -29.53
CA GLY A 164 19.10 -10.30 -28.65
C GLY A 164 17.78 -11.01 -28.98
N PRO A 165 17.45 -12.08 -28.24
CA PRO A 165 16.14 -12.73 -28.32
C PRO A 165 15.01 -11.72 -28.01
N LYS A 166 13.79 -11.99 -28.52
CA LYS A 166 12.64 -11.08 -28.39
C LYS A 166 12.36 -10.65 -26.94
N LEU A 167 12.55 -11.55 -25.98
CA LEU A 167 12.40 -11.22 -24.56
C LEU A 167 13.40 -10.14 -24.10
N LEU A 168 14.66 -10.23 -24.52
CA LEU A 168 15.68 -9.24 -24.17
C LEU A 168 15.36 -7.88 -24.81
N GLN A 169 14.89 -7.87 -26.06
CA GLN A 169 14.43 -6.64 -26.72
C GLN A 169 13.29 -5.98 -25.94
N VAL A 170 12.27 -6.75 -25.55
CA VAL A 170 11.15 -6.26 -24.74
C VAL A 170 11.64 -5.66 -23.42
N ILE A 171 12.52 -6.35 -22.70
CA ILE A 171 13.12 -5.84 -21.46
C ILE A 171 13.82 -4.50 -21.71
N GLY A 172 14.58 -4.38 -22.81
CA GLY A 172 15.27 -3.15 -23.19
C GLY A 172 14.35 -1.95 -23.42
N TYR A 173 13.11 -2.18 -23.90
CA TYR A 173 12.12 -1.11 -24.13
C TYR A 173 11.35 -0.67 -22.90
N LEU A 174 11.37 -1.45 -21.81
CA LEU A 174 10.68 -1.09 -20.58
C LEU A 174 11.33 0.14 -19.94
N GLN A 175 10.51 1.05 -19.43
CA GLN A 175 10.97 2.16 -18.60
C GLN A 175 11.24 1.67 -17.17
N LEU A 176 12.20 2.29 -16.48
CA LEU A 176 12.60 1.87 -15.14
C LEU A 176 11.44 1.94 -14.13
N ASN A 177 10.56 2.94 -14.21
CA ASN A 177 9.35 3.02 -13.40
C ASN A 177 8.42 1.80 -13.60
N HIS A 178 8.21 1.35 -14.85
CA HIS A 178 7.44 0.13 -15.13
C HIS A 178 8.15 -1.13 -14.62
N VAL A 179 9.49 -1.17 -14.65
CA VAL A 179 10.25 -2.27 -14.03
C VAL A 179 9.99 -2.33 -12.53
N LEU A 180 9.95 -1.20 -11.83
CA LEU A 180 9.60 -1.15 -10.41
C LEU A 180 8.19 -1.68 -10.14
N ILE A 181 7.20 -1.31 -10.97
CA ILE A 181 5.83 -1.85 -10.88
C ILE A 181 5.81 -3.36 -11.07
N ILE A 182 6.56 -3.90 -12.04
CA ILE A 182 6.65 -5.34 -12.29
C ILE A 182 7.26 -6.06 -11.09
N ILE A 183 8.35 -5.52 -10.51
CA ILE A 183 8.95 -6.07 -9.27
C ILE A 183 7.92 -6.09 -8.14
N GLY A 184 7.21 -4.98 -7.92
CA GLY A 184 6.15 -4.88 -6.92
C GLY A 184 5.03 -5.90 -7.13
N ALA A 185 4.62 -6.13 -8.38
CA ALA A 185 3.61 -7.13 -8.73
C ALA A 185 4.06 -8.56 -8.41
N PHE A 186 5.33 -8.90 -8.67
CA PHE A 186 5.89 -10.21 -8.29
C PHE A 186 5.94 -10.39 -6.77
N VAL A 187 6.34 -9.37 -6.03
CA VAL A 187 6.35 -9.40 -4.56
C VAL A 187 4.93 -9.58 -4.01
N LEU A 188 3.96 -8.84 -4.53
CA LEU A 188 2.55 -8.98 -4.14
C LEU A 188 2.03 -10.39 -4.43
N LEU A 189 2.34 -10.96 -5.60
CA LEU A 189 1.92 -12.31 -5.94
C LEU A 189 2.48 -13.34 -4.94
N PHE A 190 3.76 -13.23 -4.60
CA PHE A 190 4.36 -14.10 -3.59
C PHE A 190 3.67 -13.95 -2.23
N ASN A 191 3.37 -12.72 -1.80
CA ASN A 191 2.70 -12.45 -0.53
C ASN A 191 1.26 -12.99 -0.51
N ILE A 192 0.51 -12.87 -1.62
CA ILE A 192 -0.82 -13.50 -1.77
C ILE A 192 -0.72 -15.02 -1.57
N LEU A 193 0.19 -15.67 -2.30
CA LEU A 193 0.36 -17.12 -2.25
C LEU A 193 0.79 -17.58 -0.85
N SER A 194 1.73 -16.88 -0.23
CA SER A 194 2.20 -17.18 1.12
C SER A 194 1.10 -17.00 2.17
N ALA A 195 0.41 -15.86 2.17
CA ALA A 195 -0.66 -15.58 3.14
C ALA A 195 -1.80 -16.61 3.03
N VAL A 196 -2.24 -16.92 1.81
CA VAL A 196 -3.28 -17.94 1.57
C VAL A 196 -2.81 -19.32 2.04
N TYR A 197 -1.58 -19.71 1.71
CA TYR A 197 -1.01 -20.97 2.18
C TYR A 197 -0.97 -21.05 3.71
N ASN A 198 -0.47 -20.00 4.37
CA ASN A 198 -0.35 -19.94 5.83
C ASN A 198 -1.73 -20.00 6.51
N VAL A 199 -2.71 -19.25 6.01
CA VAL A 199 -4.08 -19.30 6.54
C VAL A 199 -4.71 -20.67 6.35
N ILE A 200 -4.63 -21.27 5.15
CA ILE A 200 -5.15 -22.63 4.91
C ILE A 200 -4.45 -23.63 5.82
N SER A 201 -3.13 -23.51 5.98
CA SER A 201 -2.33 -24.36 6.86
C SER A 201 -2.84 -24.33 8.30
N VAL A 202 -3.06 -23.15 8.90
CA VAL A 202 -3.57 -23.06 10.29
C VAL A 202 -5.04 -23.49 10.43
N LYS A 203 -5.84 -23.47 9.36
CA LYS A 203 -7.20 -24.05 9.40
C LYS A 203 -7.17 -25.58 9.43
N ILE A 204 -6.26 -26.19 8.67
CA ILE A 204 -6.08 -27.65 8.62
C ILE A 204 -5.32 -28.15 9.86
N TRP A 205 -4.28 -27.44 10.27
CA TRP A 205 -3.37 -27.77 11.37
C TRP A 205 -3.29 -26.59 12.38
N PRO A 206 -4.28 -26.45 13.28
CA PRO A 206 -4.35 -25.33 14.20
C PRO A 206 -3.15 -25.27 15.16
N THR A 207 -2.71 -24.06 15.44
CA THR A 207 -1.72 -23.74 16.47
C THR A 207 -2.41 -23.17 17.72
N GLU A 208 -1.68 -23.06 18.83
CA GLU A 208 -2.20 -22.46 20.08
C GLU A 208 -2.67 -21.01 19.91
N THR A 209 -2.05 -20.26 18.99
CA THR A 209 -2.35 -18.85 18.71
C THR A 209 -3.46 -18.68 17.66
N SER A 210 -3.68 -19.68 16.80
CA SER A 210 -4.61 -19.59 15.68
C SER A 210 -6.06 -19.42 16.12
N HIS A 211 -6.84 -18.70 15.32
CA HIS A 211 -8.26 -18.52 15.60
C HIS A 211 -9.02 -19.86 15.55
N LYS A 212 -9.87 -20.12 16.56
CA LYS A 212 -10.57 -21.39 16.78
C LYS A 212 -11.46 -21.84 15.61
N ASN A 213 -11.95 -20.90 14.81
CA ASN A 213 -12.77 -21.22 13.64
C ASN A 213 -11.91 -21.88 12.55
N ARG A 214 -12.28 -23.10 12.14
CA ARG A 214 -11.53 -23.93 11.18
C ARG A 214 -12.06 -23.86 9.75
N SER A 215 -13.11 -23.08 9.48
CA SER A 215 -13.69 -22.97 8.14
C SER A 215 -12.74 -22.22 7.21
N ILE A 216 -12.26 -22.93 6.17
CA ILE A 216 -11.44 -22.34 5.10
C ILE A 216 -12.28 -21.38 4.26
N LEU A 217 -13.54 -21.76 3.97
CA LEU A 217 -14.44 -20.92 3.19
C LEU A 217 -14.69 -19.58 3.88
N GLU A 218 -14.99 -19.58 5.17
CA GLU A 218 -15.21 -18.33 5.92
C GLU A 218 -13.93 -17.49 6.01
N ALA A 219 -12.75 -18.12 6.11
CA ALA A 219 -11.50 -17.40 6.06
C ALA A 219 -11.29 -16.69 4.71
N LEU A 220 -11.52 -17.39 3.60
CA LEU A 220 -11.40 -16.81 2.26
C LEU A 220 -12.48 -15.75 1.96
N LEU A 221 -13.69 -15.91 2.50
CA LEU A 221 -14.72 -14.87 2.45
C LEU A 221 -14.28 -13.59 3.17
N GLY A 222 -13.36 -13.68 4.14
CA GLY A 222 -12.72 -12.53 4.77
C GLY A 222 -11.90 -11.64 3.83
N LEU A 223 -11.60 -12.10 2.60
CA LEU A 223 -10.97 -11.27 1.55
C LEU A 223 -11.99 -10.38 0.81
N PHE A 224 -13.29 -10.72 0.89
CA PHE A 224 -14.35 -10.01 0.17
C PHE A 224 -14.42 -8.51 0.47
N PRO A 225 -14.32 -8.01 1.72
CA PRO A 225 -14.38 -6.58 2.00
C PRO A 225 -13.37 -5.76 1.18
N PHE A 226 -12.12 -6.24 1.06
CA PHE A 226 -11.09 -5.56 0.30
C PHE A 226 -11.34 -5.64 -1.21
N ILE A 227 -11.70 -6.83 -1.72
CA ILE A 227 -12.05 -7.00 -3.14
C ILE A 227 -13.22 -6.09 -3.53
N ASN A 228 -14.27 -6.03 -2.70
CA ASN A 228 -15.42 -5.16 -2.90
C ASN A 228 -15.02 -3.67 -2.90
N MET A 229 -14.17 -3.25 -1.97
CA MET A 229 -13.62 -1.89 -1.94
C MET A 229 -12.85 -1.54 -3.22
N CYS A 230 -11.99 -2.45 -3.71
CA CYS A 230 -11.26 -2.27 -4.97
C CYS A 230 -12.19 -2.18 -6.19
N ILE A 231 -13.20 -3.05 -6.26
CA ILE A 231 -14.17 -3.05 -7.37
C ILE A 231 -14.91 -1.70 -7.42
N TRP A 232 -15.48 -1.23 -6.31
CA TRP A 232 -16.23 0.02 -6.33
C TRP A 232 -15.34 1.25 -6.56
N SER A 233 -14.11 1.25 -6.04
CA SER A 233 -13.13 2.29 -6.33
C SER A 233 -12.79 2.32 -7.83
N TYR A 234 -12.53 1.16 -8.44
CA TYR A 234 -12.24 1.05 -9.87
C TYR A 234 -13.43 1.49 -10.74
N MET A 235 -14.65 1.07 -10.39
CA MET A 235 -15.86 1.48 -11.11
C MET A 235 -16.07 3.00 -11.05
N TRP A 236 -15.81 3.63 -9.90
CA TRP A 236 -15.87 5.09 -9.78
C TRP A 236 -14.81 5.77 -10.65
N LEU A 237 -13.54 5.36 -10.54
CA LEU A 237 -12.43 5.93 -11.31
C LEU A 237 -12.58 5.79 -12.83
N THR A 238 -13.17 4.69 -13.31
CA THR A 238 -13.44 4.49 -14.74
C THR A 238 -14.65 5.26 -15.25
N THR A 239 -15.62 5.56 -14.37
CA THR A 239 -16.80 6.36 -14.73
C THR A 239 -16.50 7.86 -14.73
N TRP A 240 -15.59 8.32 -13.87
CA TRP A 240 -15.14 9.71 -13.81
C TRP A 240 -13.62 9.79 -14.00
N PRO A 241 -13.12 9.79 -15.25
CA PRO A 241 -11.68 9.75 -15.55
C PRO A 241 -10.87 10.90 -14.94
N ASP A 242 -11.46 12.08 -14.75
CA ASP A 242 -10.80 13.24 -14.12
C ASP A 242 -10.35 12.95 -12.67
N LEU A 243 -11.00 11.99 -11.99
CA LEU A 243 -10.50 11.50 -10.70
C LEU A 243 -9.13 10.85 -10.81
N VAL A 244 -8.79 10.26 -11.96
CA VAL A 244 -7.48 9.66 -12.20
C VAL A 244 -6.49 10.70 -12.73
N THR A 245 -6.91 11.61 -13.60
CA THR A 245 -5.99 12.56 -14.26
C THR A 245 -5.74 13.82 -13.47
N ASP A 246 -6.73 14.32 -12.73
CA ASP A 246 -6.73 15.66 -12.12
C ASP A 246 -6.90 15.63 -10.60
N HIS A 247 -7.60 14.64 -10.04
CA HIS A 247 -7.93 14.62 -8.60
C HIS A 247 -7.38 13.42 -7.82
N LEU A 248 -6.53 12.59 -8.44
CA LEU A 248 -6.07 11.33 -7.85
C LEU A 248 -5.33 11.55 -6.53
N ALA A 249 -4.54 12.62 -6.44
CA ALA A 249 -3.79 12.99 -5.24
C ALA A 249 -4.67 13.17 -3.99
N PHE A 250 -5.90 13.66 -4.17
CA PHE A 250 -6.87 13.82 -3.09
C PHE A 250 -7.72 12.56 -2.88
N PHE A 251 -7.96 11.80 -3.96
CA PHE A 251 -8.66 10.52 -3.89
C PHE A 251 -7.87 9.47 -3.10
N ILE A 252 -6.53 9.46 -3.19
CA ILE A 252 -5.67 8.50 -2.48
C ILE A 252 -5.84 8.59 -0.95
N PRO A 253 -5.69 9.73 -0.26
CA PRO A 253 -5.97 9.84 1.17
C PRO A 253 -7.40 9.47 1.56
N PHE A 254 -8.38 9.81 0.72
CA PHE A 254 -9.78 9.43 0.95
C PHE A 254 -9.95 7.90 0.97
N VAL A 255 -9.43 7.20 -0.04
CA VAL A 255 -9.41 5.73 -0.08
C VAL A 255 -8.61 5.17 1.10
N GLY A 256 -7.48 5.80 1.45
CA GLY A 256 -6.66 5.45 2.60
C GLY A 256 -7.40 5.47 3.93
N LEU A 257 -8.26 6.47 4.17
CA LEU A 257 -9.09 6.55 5.37
C LEU A 257 -10.16 5.46 5.41
N LEU A 258 -10.81 5.18 4.27
CA LEU A 258 -11.77 4.06 4.17
C LEU A 258 -11.08 2.71 4.44
N PHE A 259 -9.87 2.55 3.91
CA PHE A 259 -9.05 1.37 4.13
C PHE A 259 -8.64 1.23 5.60
N GLY A 260 -8.16 2.31 6.21
CA GLY A 260 -7.81 2.35 7.63
C GLY A 260 -8.98 1.99 8.53
N HIS A 261 -10.20 2.47 8.22
CA HIS A 261 -11.40 2.05 8.93
C HIS A 261 -11.66 0.53 8.78
N GLN A 262 -11.55 0.00 7.56
CA GLN A 262 -11.78 -1.42 7.30
C GLN A 262 -10.78 -2.32 8.02
N VAL A 263 -9.49 -2.00 7.97
CA VAL A 263 -8.46 -2.77 8.69
C VAL A 263 -8.60 -2.58 10.20
N GLY A 264 -8.94 -1.37 10.67
CA GLY A 264 -9.23 -1.12 12.09
C GLY A 264 -10.33 -2.04 12.64
N LEU A 265 -11.38 -2.34 11.87
CA LEU A 265 -12.41 -3.32 12.26
C LEU A 265 -11.82 -4.74 12.37
N MET A 266 -10.97 -5.14 11.43
CA MET A 266 -10.32 -6.46 11.43
C MET A 266 -9.38 -6.64 12.63
N ILE A 267 -8.57 -5.64 12.95
CA ILE A 267 -7.67 -5.65 14.11
C ILE A 267 -8.49 -5.63 15.40
N THR A 268 -9.54 -4.80 15.47
CA THR A 268 -10.45 -4.79 16.62
C THR A 268 -11.05 -6.18 16.84
N ALA A 269 -11.48 -6.85 15.77
CA ALA A 269 -11.99 -8.22 15.87
C ALA A 269 -10.92 -9.21 16.34
N HIS A 270 -9.68 -9.06 15.86
CA HIS A 270 -8.55 -9.89 16.29
C HIS A 270 -8.26 -9.75 17.79
N VAL A 271 -8.08 -8.52 18.26
CA VAL A 271 -7.66 -8.25 19.65
C VAL A 271 -8.80 -8.47 20.65
N ALA A 272 -10.05 -8.21 20.25
CA ALA A 272 -11.24 -8.44 21.07
C ALA A 272 -11.81 -9.86 20.93
N LYS A 273 -11.17 -10.74 20.12
CA LYS A 273 -11.60 -12.12 19.87
C LYS A 273 -13.05 -12.23 19.35
N LEU A 274 -13.46 -11.27 18.52
CA LEU A 274 -14.76 -11.25 17.86
C LEU A 274 -14.70 -12.02 16.53
N SER A 275 -15.87 -12.18 15.89
CA SER A 275 -15.97 -12.73 14.55
C SER A 275 -15.38 -11.77 13.50
N PHE A 276 -14.90 -12.32 12.38
CA PHE A 276 -14.33 -11.51 11.31
C PHE A 276 -15.38 -10.57 10.70
N PRO A 277 -15.05 -9.28 10.48
CA PRO A 277 -15.96 -8.32 9.87
C PRO A 277 -16.06 -8.54 8.35
N ASN A 278 -16.85 -9.54 7.94
CA ASN A 278 -17.01 -9.92 6.52
C ASN A 278 -17.73 -8.88 5.65
N VAL A 279 -18.36 -7.86 6.25
CA VAL A 279 -19.08 -6.80 5.55
C VAL A 279 -18.72 -5.46 6.17
N ASN A 280 -18.28 -4.52 5.34
CA ASN A 280 -18.08 -3.12 5.72
C ASN A 280 -19.08 -2.23 4.96
N LEU A 281 -20.28 -2.11 5.53
CA LEU A 281 -21.36 -1.37 4.91
C LEU A 281 -21.04 0.13 4.73
N PRO A 282 -20.45 0.86 5.71
CA PRO A 282 -20.06 2.26 5.51
C PRO A 282 -19.13 2.48 4.31
N VAL A 283 -18.04 1.70 4.21
CA VAL A 283 -17.08 1.83 3.11
C VAL A 283 -17.75 1.52 1.77
N SER A 284 -18.56 0.46 1.73
CA SER A 284 -19.28 0.05 0.52
C SER A 284 -20.26 1.14 0.06
N LEU A 285 -21.08 1.68 0.97
CA LEU A 285 -22.06 2.70 0.64
C LEU A 285 -21.41 3.99 0.14
N ILE A 286 -20.31 4.42 0.77
CA ILE A 286 -19.58 5.62 0.34
C ILE A 286 -19.07 5.45 -1.11
N LEU A 287 -18.37 4.35 -1.41
CA LEU A 287 -17.82 4.14 -2.76
C LEU A 287 -18.90 3.91 -3.81
N VAL A 288 -19.95 3.17 -3.48
CA VAL A 288 -21.12 2.96 -4.35
C VAL A 288 -21.81 4.30 -4.65
N SER A 289 -21.99 5.15 -3.64
CA SER A 289 -22.60 6.47 -3.82
C SER A 289 -21.78 7.37 -4.74
N GLY A 290 -20.45 7.35 -4.62
CA GLY A 290 -19.55 8.07 -5.51
C GLY A 290 -19.65 7.61 -6.96
N TYR A 291 -19.66 6.30 -7.20
CA TYR A 291 -19.88 5.74 -8.53
C TYR A 291 -21.24 6.15 -9.13
N PHE A 292 -22.32 6.10 -8.35
CA PHE A 292 -23.64 6.50 -8.83
C PHE A 292 -23.74 8.01 -9.09
N LEU A 293 -23.07 8.83 -8.28
CA LEU A 293 -22.97 10.27 -8.51
C LEU A 293 -22.26 10.55 -9.84
N ALA A 294 -21.12 9.91 -10.09
CA ALA A 294 -20.41 10.03 -11.37
C ALA A 294 -21.28 9.63 -12.57
N LYS A 295 -22.07 8.55 -12.45
CA LYS A 295 -23.02 8.15 -13.49
C LYS A 295 -24.15 9.16 -13.71
N PHE A 296 -24.60 9.80 -12.65
CA PHE A 296 -25.66 10.79 -12.73
C PHE A 296 -25.17 12.06 -13.44
N GLU A 297 -23.95 12.51 -13.16
CA GLU A 297 -23.34 13.65 -13.84
C GLU A 297 -23.11 13.38 -15.34
N ASP A 298 -22.53 12.23 -15.70
CA ASP A 298 -22.37 11.82 -17.12
C ASP A 298 -23.70 11.73 -17.87
N ALA A 299 -24.80 11.43 -17.17
CA ALA A 299 -26.14 11.39 -17.77
C ALA A 299 -26.78 12.79 -17.94
N ILE A 300 -26.37 13.79 -17.16
CA ILE A 300 -26.86 15.17 -17.28
C ILE A 300 -26.09 15.95 -18.36
N GLU A 301 -24.82 15.65 -18.54
CA GLU A 301 -23.96 16.33 -19.52
C GLU A 301 -24.21 15.89 -20.97
N LYS A 302 -24.97 14.80 -21.19
CA LYS A 302 -25.37 14.27 -22.51
C LYS A 302 -26.75 14.76 -22.94
#